data_AF-A0A928UHX6-F1
#
_entry.id   AF-A0A928UHX6-F1
#
_cell.length_a   1.000
_cell.length_b   1.000
_cell.length_c   1.000
_cell.angle_alpha   90.00
_cell.angle_beta   90.00
_cell.angle_gamma   90.00
#
_symmetry.space_group_name_H-M   'P 1'
#
loop_
_entity.id
_entity.type
_entity.pdbx_description
1 polymer ?
#
loop_
_entity_poly.entity_id
_entity_poly.type
_entity_poly.pdbx_seq_one_letter_code
_entity_poly.pdbx_strand_id
1 'polypeptide(L)'
;MKKSAIQQKLYFLKTAPRRIAKKGNEVRQDEQFTLPAIYYPCSTILGIANAGKLKLLFAYNLPCMYSGIEMIDPKKVQKLLKNRVFEGEITEVLERIKIFEKSIQGTESIVYEILKEQAKINPNKTISETFKEISPYYQGFLRKDQAPILCDLNVLAKDLPDSYRSEFIQLMKEARDKLAERPIINPFSTNEFKYRLRKIKEDVSKNKSLKAKKVMTKLLMEADKLPEKTTSFTRINQLKTVRFLKIILSTSILKDNESLVNLLIDAEKRLKGEKVIAPFSRKAFIYDLAKVIEYLPDKKLKEKMLETAEKLPTSRENVSAYVMKYANEPSEKIIYRLLWPSMASIEHIYPRSCGGVDDISNFGGACTRENSDRKSIDFTEQIKLKPETKYNCQKYVDRLIELAKEGIFDEYNIDIKYIEEFKNTVYEESQGVICLDISKLYE
;
A
#
# COMPACT_ATOMS: atom_id res chain seq x y z
N MET A 1 12.67 19.36 -36.36
CA MET A 1 12.62 20.09 -35.08
C MET A 1 11.19 20.05 -34.55
N LYS A 2 10.94 19.25 -33.51
CA LYS A 2 9.82 19.32 -32.54
C LYS A 2 10.07 18.21 -31.50
N LYS A 3 11.16 18.35 -30.73
CA LYS A 3 11.34 17.61 -29.48
C LYS A 3 10.29 18.17 -28.53
N SER A 4 9.26 17.38 -28.23
CA SER A 4 8.04 17.86 -27.59
C SER A 4 8.32 18.34 -26.16
N ALA A 5 7.50 19.29 -25.71
CA ALA A 5 7.48 19.88 -24.37
C ALA A 5 7.51 18.87 -23.20
N ILE A 6 7.27 17.58 -23.49
CA ILE A 6 7.39 16.43 -22.60
C ILE A 6 8.82 16.29 -22.03
N GLN A 7 9.87 16.48 -22.85
CA GLN A 7 11.26 16.36 -22.37
C GLN A 7 11.65 17.52 -21.44
N GLN A 8 11.11 18.72 -21.65
CA GLN A 8 11.40 19.88 -20.81
C GLN A 8 10.64 19.84 -19.48
N LYS A 9 9.38 19.35 -19.46
CA LYS A 9 8.59 19.21 -18.22
C LYS A 9 9.14 18.09 -17.31
N LEU A 10 9.65 17.00 -17.88
CA LEU A 10 10.35 15.92 -17.15
C LEU A 10 11.72 16.34 -16.60
N TYR A 11 12.37 17.34 -17.20
CA TYR A 11 13.65 17.87 -16.70
C TYR A 11 13.46 18.75 -15.46
N PHE A 12 12.40 19.57 -15.43
CA PHE A 12 12.09 20.46 -14.30
C PHE A 12 11.68 19.71 -13.01
N LEU A 13 11.08 18.52 -13.12
CA LEU A 13 10.72 17.69 -11.96
C LEU A 13 11.92 16.91 -11.37
N LYS A 14 13.05 16.81 -12.08
CA LYS A 14 14.26 16.13 -11.61
C LYS A 14 15.15 16.98 -10.69
N THR A 15 14.94 18.29 -10.64
CA THR A 15 15.84 19.24 -9.94
C THR A 15 15.28 19.78 -8.61
N ALA A 16 14.14 19.29 -8.14
CA ALA A 16 13.64 19.65 -6.82
C ALA A 16 14.57 19.11 -5.71
N PRO A 17 15.10 19.96 -4.81
CA PRO A 17 16.08 19.54 -3.81
C PRO A 17 15.47 18.56 -2.80
N ARG A 18 16.09 17.37 -2.68
CA ARG A 18 15.81 16.38 -1.64
C ARG A 18 16.37 16.88 -0.30
N ARG A 19 15.51 17.31 0.63
CA ARG A 19 15.91 17.48 2.04
C ARG A 19 15.96 16.10 2.72
N ILE A 20 17.15 15.69 3.12
CA ILE A 20 17.41 14.48 3.91
C ILE A 20 17.23 14.87 5.39
N ALA A 21 16.19 14.36 6.04
CA ALA A 21 16.08 14.40 7.50
C ALA A 21 16.73 13.14 8.07
N LYS A 22 17.77 13.31 8.91
CA LYS A 22 18.38 12.22 9.69
C LYS A 22 17.42 11.82 10.82
N LYS A 23 17.15 10.53 11.00
CA LYS A 23 16.50 9.98 12.20
C LYS A 23 17.43 9.01 12.91
N GLY A 24 17.51 9.13 14.23
CA GLY A 24 18.24 8.23 15.11
C GLY A 24 17.48 6.91 15.31
N ASN A 25 18.25 5.83 15.41
CA ASN A 25 17.76 4.46 15.56
C ASN A 25 17.66 4.08 17.04
N GLU A 26 16.46 3.68 17.49
CA GLU A 26 16.31 2.72 18.58
C GLU A 26 15.54 1.51 18.05
N VAL A 27 16.16 0.34 18.20
CA VAL A 27 15.64 -0.97 17.79
C VAL A 27 14.83 -1.53 18.95
N ARG A 28 13.54 -1.80 18.74
CA ARG A 28 12.80 -2.80 19.52
C ARG A 28 11.98 -3.72 18.61
N GLN A 29 12.03 -4.99 18.98
CA GLN A 29 11.48 -6.17 18.31
C GLN A 29 9.96 -6.27 18.50
N ASP A 30 9.38 -7.18 17.73
CA ASP A 30 8.00 -7.67 17.72
C ASP A 30 6.94 -6.84 16.98
N GLU A 31 6.71 -7.18 15.70
CA GLU A 31 5.38 -7.14 15.10
C GLU A 31 5.22 -8.27 14.08
N GLN A 32 4.24 -9.15 14.34
CA GLN A 32 3.85 -10.25 13.48
C GLN A 32 3.37 -9.75 12.11
N PHE A 33 4.01 -10.26 11.06
CA PHE A 33 3.80 -9.86 9.67
C PHE A 33 2.40 -10.24 9.15
N THR A 34 1.56 -9.23 8.88
CA THR A 34 0.36 -9.35 8.05
C THR A 34 0.65 -8.83 6.63
N LEU A 35 0.43 -9.68 5.61
CA LEU A 35 0.33 -9.27 4.20
C LEU A 35 -1.16 -9.11 3.86
N PRO A 36 -1.58 -8.10 3.06
CA PRO A 36 -3.00 -7.85 2.88
C PRO A 36 -3.68 -8.88 1.97
N ALA A 37 -4.79 -9.43 2.47
CA ALA A 37 -5.99 -9.83 1.74
C ALA A 37 -6.33 -8.89 0.58
N ILE A 38 -6.95 -9.44 -0.48
CA ILE A 38 -7.95 -8.68 -1.25
C ILE A 38 -9.12 -8.50 -0.28
N TYR A 39 -8.87 -7.64 0.68
CA TYR A 39 -9.83 -6.92 1.45
C TYR A 39 -9.69 -5.52 0.84
N TYR A 40 -10.79 -4.84 0.60
CA TYR A 40 -10.80 -3.41 0.81
C TYR A 40 -10.99 -3.30 2.32
N PRO A 41 -9.93 -3.33 3.16
CA PRO A 41 -10.18 -2.85 4.48
C PRO A 41 -10.42 -1.35 4.27
N CYS A 42 -11.66 -0.94 4.45
CA CYS A 42 -11.85 0.18 5.33
C CYS A 42 -11.27 -0.25 6.70
N SER A 43 -9.94 -0.31 6.85
CA SER A 43 -9.27 -0.62 8.13
C SER A 43 -9.18 0.62 9.00
N THR A 44 -9.72 1.75 8.52
CA THR A 44 -10.22 2.85 9.34
C THR A 44 -11.67 2.63 9.82
N ILE A 45 -12.22 1.42 9.58
CA ILE A 45 -13.36 0.86 10.32
C ILE A 45 -12.90 -0.42 11.04
N LEU A 46 -11.77 -0.37 11.76
CA LEU A 46 -11.91 -0.77 13.16
C LEU A 46 -12.82 0.29 13.75
N GLY A 47 -14.03 -0.12 14.14
CA GLY A 47 -15.06 0.79 14.60
C GLY A 47 -14.53 1.60 15.78
N ILE A 48 -14.04 2.81 15.49
CA ILE A 48 -13.96 3.86 16.47
C ILE A 48 -15.40 4.11 16.85
N ALA A 49 -15.82 3.55 17.98
CA ALA A 49 -17.22 3.45 18.37
C ALA A 49 -17.89 4.84 18.40
N ASN A 50 -17.07 5.89 18.63
CA ASN A 50 -17.52 7.26 18.83
C ASN A 50 -17.21 8.22 17.65
N ALA A 51 -16.58 7.77 16.56
CA ALA A 51 -16.26 8.66 15.41
C ALA A 51 -17.38 8.76 14.36
N GLY A 52 -18.54 8.13 14.61
CA GLY A 52 -19.63 8.04 13.64
C GLY A 52 -20.08 9.42 13.14
N LYS A 53 -20.17 10.39 14.04
CA LYS A 53 -20.57 11.78 13.75
C LYS A 53 -19.54 12.51 12.90
N LEU A 54 -18.26 12.49 13.29
CA LEU A 54 -17.18 13.15 12.55
C LEU A 54 -17.03 12.61 11.12
N LYS A 55 -17.27 11.31 10.91
CA LYS A 55 -17.26 10.69 9.58
C LYS A 55 -18.32 11.26 8.63
N LEU A 56 -19.38 11.89 9.13
CA LEU A 56 -20.40 12.54 8.30
C LEU A 56 -19.87 13.82 7.65
N LEU A 57 -19.01 14.55 8.37
CA LEU A 57 -18.43 15.81 7.89
C LEU A 57 -17.47 15.63 6.71
N PHE A 58 -16.95 14.43 6.47
CA PHE A 58 -16.09 14.14 5.31
C PHE A 58 -16.80 14.35 3.96
N ALA A 59 -18.13 14.30 3.93
CA ALA A 59 -18.90 14.61 2.72
C ALA A 59 -18.72 16.07 2.25
N TYR A 60 -18.27 16.95 3.15
CA TYR A 60 -18.19 18.41 3.01
C TYR A 60 -16.76 18.93 2.80
N ASN A 61 -15.88 18.10 2.21
CA ASN A 61 -14.54 18.45 1.75
C ASN A 61 -13.62 19.00 2.86
N LEU A 62 -13.70 18.44 4.07
CA LEU A 62 -12.77 18.78 5.14
C LEU A 62 -11.30 18.61 4.69
N PRO A 63 -10.43 19.60 4.92
CA PRO A 63 -9.01 19.46 4.63
C PRO A 63 -8.34 18.53 5.65
N CYS A 64 -7.27 17.86 5.27
CA CYS A 64 -6.46 17.06 6.18
C CYS A 64 -5.71 17.98 7.16
N MET A 65 -5.78 17.68 8.46
CA MET A 65 -5.10 18.47 9.51
C MET A 65 -3.57 18.52 9.34
N TYR A 66 -2.95 17.50 8.70
CA TYR A 66 -1.51 17.46 8.50
C TYR A 66 -1.07 18.05 7.16
N SER A 67 -1.81 17.79 6.07
CA SER A 67 -1.38 18.13 4.70
C SER A 67 -2.19 19.24 4.03
N GLY A 68 -3.34 19.61 4.59
CA GLY A 68 -4.26 20.61 4.04
C GLY A 68 -4.99 20.16 2.77
N ILE A 69 -4.77 18.92 2.31
CA ILE A 69 -5.45 18.36 1.14
C ILE A 69 -6.93 18.14 1.47
N GLU A 70 -7.83 18.58 0.60
CA GLU A 70 -9.25 18.26 0.69
C GLU A 70 -9.44 16.73 0.67
N MET A 71 -9.97 16.17 1.76
CA MET A 71 -10.08 14.73 1.91
C MET A 71 -11.23 14.17 1.08
N ILE A 72 -11.00 13.01 0.47
CA ILE A 72 -12.04 12.29 -0.28
C ILE A 72 -12.91 11.51 0.69
N ASP A 73 -14.22 11.74 0.69
CA ASP A 73 -15.17 10.93 1.46
C ASP A 73 -15.10 9.44 1.03
N PRO A 74 -14.71 8.52 1.94
CA PRO A 74 -14.67 7.10 1.63
C PRO A 74 -16.00 6.53 1.15
N LYS A 75 -17.15 7.09 1.60
CA LYS A 75 -18.49 6.63 1.16
C LYS A 75 -18.71 6.92 -0.33
N LYS A 76 -18.22 8.05 -0.85
CA LYS A 76 -18.31 8.37 -2.29
C LYS A 76 -17.53 7.34 -3.12
N VAL A 77 -16.31 6.99 -2.69
CA VAL A 77 -15.49 5.96 -3.37
C VAL A 77 -16.13 4.57 -3.29
N GLN A 78 -16.65 4.19 -2.12
CA GLN A 78 -17.35 2.91 -1.94
C GLN A 78 -18.61 2.80 -2.82
N LYS A 79 -19.35 3.90 -3.00
CA LYS A 79 -20.50 3.93 -3.91
C LYS A 79 -20.08 3.69 -5.36
N LEU A 80 -18.97 4.29 -5.81
CA LEU A 80 -18.43 4.05 -7.14
C LEU A 80 -18.00 2.59 -7.34
N LEU A 81 -17.32 2.00 -6.35
CA LEU A 81 -16.96 0.58 -6.34
C LEU A 81 -18.18 -0.35 -6.41
N LYS A 82 -19.17 -0.12 -5.54
CA LYS A 82 -20.40 -0.95 -5.48
C LYS A 82 -21.17 -0.89 -6.80
N ASN A 83 -21.14 0.25 -7.47
CA ASN A 83 -21.78 0.46 -8.76
C ASN A 83 -20.90 0.03 -9.95
N ARG A 84 -19.75 -0.63 -9.70
CA ARG A 84 -18.82 -1.13 -10.72
C ARG A 84 -18.30 -0.07 -11.69
N VAL A 85 -18.29 1.19 -11.26
CA VAL A 85 -17.85 2.31 -12.12
C VAL A 85 -16.40 2.12 -12.56
N PHE A 86 -15.54 1.62 -11.69
CA PHE A 86 -14.11 1.46 -12.00
C PHE A 86 -13.80 0.30 -12.96
N GLU A 87 -14.77 -0.56 -13.27
CA GLU A 87 -14.63 -1.63 -14.27
C GLU A 87 -14.86 -1.12 -15.70
N GLY A 88 -15.40 0.10 -15.86
CA GLY A 88 -15.73 0.69 -17.15
C GLY A 88 -14.54 1.18 -17.99
N GLU A 89 -14.88 1.84 -19.09
CA GLU A 89 -13.92 2.45 -20.00
C GLU A 89 -13.18 3.61 -19.33
N ILE A 90 -11.91 3.80 -19.67
CA ILE A 90 -11.03 4.79 -19.05
C ILE A 90 -11.63 6.20 -19.09
N THR A 91 -12.28 6.58 -20.20
CA THR A 91 -12.88 7.91 -20.35
C THR A 91 -14.04 8.12 -19.38
N GLU A 92 -14.92 7.12 -19.25
CA GLU A 92 -16.03 7.15 -18.30
C GLU A 92 -15.51 7.19 -16.85
N VAL A 93 -14.55 6.33 -16.53
CA VAL A 93 -13.96 6.27 -15.19
C VAL A 93 -13.36 7.62 -14.79
N LEU A 94 -12.57 8.23 -15.67
CA LEU A 94 -11.90 9.51 -15.41
C LEU A 94 -12.90 10.65 -15.21
N GLU A 95 -13.97 10.71 -16.00
CA GLU A 95 -15.02 11.71 -15.80
C GLU A 95 -15.70 11.55 -14.43
N ARG A 96 -15.94 10.31 -14.00
CA ARG A 96 -16.60 10.02 -12.71
C ARG A 96 -15.71 10.32 -11.50
N ILE A 97 -14.39 10.22 -11.62
CA ILE A 97 -13.46 10.52 -10.52
C ILE A 97 -12.87 11.94 -10.57
N LYS A 98 -13.19 12.72 -11.62
CA LYS A 98 -12.74 14.11 -11.81
C LYS A 98 -13.03 15.01 -10.61
N ILE A 99 -14.14 14.76 -9.91
CA ILE A 99 -14.50 15.46 -8.67
C ILE A 99 -13.44 15.35 -7.56
N PHE A 100 -12.52 14.38 -7.64
CA PHE A 100 -11.44 14.18 -6.67
C PHE A 100 -10.08 14.70 -7.17
N GLU A 101 -10.00 15.32 -8.34
CA GLU A 101 -8.74 15.69 -8.99
C GLU A 101 -7.83 16.55 -8.10
N LYS A 102 -8.40 17.52 -7.36
CA LYS A 102 -7.65 18.36 -6.41
C LYS A 102 -7.01 17.57 -5.27
N SER A 103 -7.61 16.44 -4.90
CA SER A 103 -7.14 15.57 -3.82
C SER A 103 -6.07 14.59 -4.29
N ILE A 104 -5.94 14.32 -5.59
CA ILE A 104 -4.93 13.40 -6.12
C ILE A 104 -3.58 14.12 -6.20
N GLN A 105 -2.61 13.69 -5.39
CA GLN A 105 -1.33 14.40 -5.20
C GLN A 105 -0.12 13.45 -5.35
N GLY A 106 1.08 14.00 -5.53
CA GLY A 106 2.32 13.22 -5.54
C GLY A 106 2.48 12.30 -6.76
N THR A 107 2.93 11.06 -6.56
CA THR A 107 3.06 10.09 -7.66
C THR A 107 1.70 9.75 -8.28
N GLU A 108 0.63 9.74 -7.49
CA GLU A 108 -0.72 9.47 -7.98
C GLU A 108 -1.20 10.53 -8.97
N SER A 109 -0.86 11.82 -8.80
CA SER A 109 -1.30 12.84 -9.76
C SER A 109 -0.64 12.65 -11.12
N ILE A 110 0.64 12.27 -11.15
CA ILE A 110 1.34 11.96 -12.40
C ILE A 110 0.72 10.74 -13.09
N VAL A 111 0.35 9.71 -12.31
CA VAL A 111 -0.36 8.53 -12.83
C VAL A 111 -1.73 8.93 -13.39
N TYR A 112 -2.46 9.80 -12.71
CA TYR A 112 -3.74 10.32 -13.19
C TYR A 112 -3.59 11.09 -14.51
N GLU A 113 -2.55 11.94 -14.65
CA GLU A 113 -2.24 12.59 -15.93
C GLU A 113 -1.91 11.59 -17.04
N ILE A 114 -1.14 10.54 -16.74
CA ILE A 114 -0.85 9.47 -17.72
C ILE A 114 -2.16 8.82 -18.19
N LEU A 115 -3.07 8.52 -17.27
CA LEU A 115 -4.38 7.96 -17.62
C LEU A 115 -5.20 8.92 -18.50
N LYS A 116 -5.22 10.22 -18.18
CA LYS A 116 -5.87 11.24 -19.03
C LYS A 116 -5.30 11.29 -20.44
N GLU A 117 -3.99 11.20 -20.60
CA GLU A 117 -3.38 11.14 -21.93
C GLU A 117 -3.67 9.83 -22.66
N GLN A 118 -3.68 8.69 -21.95
CA GLN A 118 -4.05 7.41 -22.55
C GLN A 118 -5.52 7.35 -22.97
N ALA A 119 -6.41 7.99 -22.23
CA ALA A 119 -7.84 8.09 -22.59
C ALA A 119 -8.05 8.81 -23.93
N LYS A 120 -7.22 9.80 -24.26
CA LYS A 120 -7.28 10.50 -25.56
C LYS A 120 -6.85 9.59 -26.72
N ILE A 121 -5.98 8.63 -26.46
CA ILE A 121 -5.43 7.72 -27.48
C ILE A 121 -6.34 6.50 -27.66
N ASN A 122 -6.76 5.88 -26.54
CA ASN A 122 -7.53 4.65 -26.50
C ASN A 122 -8.71 4.79 -25.52
N PRO A 123 -9.77 5.53 -25.89
CA PRO A 123 -10.83 5.94 -24.95
C PRO A 123 -11.67 4.79 -24.36
N ASN A 124 -11.75 3.66 -25.08
CA ASN A 124 -12.64 2.55 -24.75
C ASN A 124 -11.92 1.41 -24.02
N LYS A 125 -10.62 1.56 -23.73
CA LYS A 125 -9.88 0.57 -22.92
C LYS A 125 -10.23 0.72 -21.45
N THR A 126 -10.20 -0.37 -20.71
CA THR A 126 -10.23 -0.32 -19.26
C THR A 126 -8.88 0.14 -18.69
N ILE A 127 -8.88 0.64 -17.46
CA ILE A 127 -7.65 1.07 -16.76
C ILE A 127 -6.62 -0.06 -16.67
N SER A 128 -7.06 -1.30 -16.41
CA SER A 128 -6.17 -2.48 -16.33
C SER A 128 -5.50 -2.77 -17.68
N GLU A 129 -6.23 -2.71 -18.78
CA GLU A 129 -5.67 -2.90 -20.13
C GLU A 129 -4.67 -1.81 -20.47
N THR A 130 -4.98 -0.55 -20.17
CA THR A 130 -4.06 0.57 -20.34
C THR A 130 -2.77 0.37 -19.54
N PHE A 131 -2.87 -0.07 -18.28
CA PHE A 131 -1.70 -0.35 -17.44
C PHE A 131 -0.82 -1.48 -17.99
N LYS A 132 -1.43 -2.56 -18.50
CA LYS A 132 -0.70 -3.65 -19.17
C LYS A 132 0.06 -3.16 -20.39
N GLU A 133 -0.58 -2.34 -21.23
CA GLU A 133 0.00 -1.80 -22.46
C GLU A 133 1.18 -0.87 -22.20
N ILE A 134 1.09 0.02 -21.21
CA ILE A 134 2.18 0.96 -20.89
C ILE A 134 3.29 0.31 -20.06
N SER A 135 3.04 -0.84 -19.43
CA SER A 135 4.00 -1.48 -18.51
C SER A 135 5.39 -1.74 -19.12
N PRO A 136 5.55 -2.21 -20.37
CA PRO A 136 6.89 -2.47 -20.92
C PRO A 136 7.73 -1.19 -21.05
N TYR A 137 7.08 -0.06 -21.34
CA TYR A 137 7.73 1.25 -21.39
C TYR A 137 8.26 1.65 -20.01
N TYR A 138 7.41 1.60 -18.98
CA TYR A 138 7.79 1.97 -17.61
C TYR A 138 8.80 1.01 -16.98
N GLN A 139 8.79 -0.26 -17.35
CA GLN A 139 9.78 -1.23 -16.90
C GLN A 139 11.20 -0.82 -17.28
N GLY A 140 11.40 -0.28 -18.50
CA GLY A 140 12.69 0.23 -18.94
C GLY A 140 13.24 1.32 -18.04
N PHE A 141 12.39 2.26 -17.59
CA PHE A 141 12.79 3.32 -16.66
C PHE A 141 13.04 2.79 -15.26
N LEU A 142 12.17 1.92 -14.75
CA LEU A 142 12.35 1.34 -13.43
C LEU A 142 13.68 0.59 -13.31
N ARG A 143 14.07 -0.15 -14.36
CA ARG A 143 15.37 -0.83 -14.40
C ARG A 143 16.55 0.13 -14.37
N LYS A 144 16.45 1.28 -15.05
CA LYS A 144 17.47 2.33 -15.01
C LYS A 144 17.63 2.92 -13.61
N ASP A 145 16.54 3.04 -12.85
CA ASP A 145 16.59 3.53 -11.47
C ASP A 145 17.14 2.46 -10.49
N GLN A 146 16.87 1.18 -10.75
CA GLN A 146 17.29 0.06 -9.88
C GLN A 146 18.74 -0.38 -10.12
N ALA A 147 19.23 -0.34 -11.35
CA ALA A 147 20.54 -0.88 -11.71
C ALA A 147 21.72 -0.21 -10.96
N PRO A 148 21.79 1.12 -10.79
CA PRO A 148 22.85 1.76 -10.03
C PRO A 148 22.90 1.28 -8.57
N ILE A 149 21.74 1.10 -7.94
CA ILE A 149 21.65 0.66 -6.54
C ILE A 149 22.15 -0.78 -6.39
N LEU A 150 21.78 -1.65 -7.33
CA LEU A 150 22.32 -3.01 -7.36
C LEU A 150 23.83 -3.03 -7.67
N CYS A 151 24.35 -2.08 -8.43
CA CYS A 151 25.78 -1.92 -8.65
C CYS A 151 26.49 -1.53 -7.34
N ASP A 152 25.97 -0.52 -6.63
CA ASP A 152 26.51 -0.06 -5.34
C ASP A 152 26.56 -1.20 -4.31
N LEU A 153 25.52 -2.05 -4.26
CA LEU A 153 25.53 -3.24 -3.40
C LEU A 153 26.63 -4.23 -3.78
N ASN A 154 26.91 -4.45 -5.07
CA ASN A 154 28.03 -5.29 -5.50
C ASN A 154 29.38 -4.68 -5.15
N VAL A 155 29.50 -3.34 -5.13
CA VAL A 155 30.72 -2.66 -4.69
C VAL A 155 30.93 -2.90 -3.19
N LEU A 156 29.90 -2.71 -2.36
CA LEU A 156 29.96 -2.97 -0.91
C LEU A 156 30.26 -4.44 -0.60
N ALA A 157 29.75 -5.36 -1.43
CA ALA A 157 30.00 -6.79 -1.26
C ALA A 157 31.48 -7.20 -1.43
N LYS A 158 32.34 -6.32 -1.95
CA LYS A 158 33.80 -6.56 -1.96
C LYS A 158 34.37 -6.65 -0.55
N ASP A 159 33.75 -5.99 0.42
CA ASP A 159 34.18 -5.98 1.82
C ASP A 159 33.53 -7.11 2.65
N LEU A 160 32.68 -7.95 2.04
CA LEU A 160 32.08 -9.10 2.73
C LEU A 160 33.12 -10.22 2.95
N PRO A 161 33.09 -10.90 4.12
CA PRO A 161 33.84 -12.13 4.33
C PRO A 161 33.40 -13.23 3.35
N ASP A 162 34.32 -14.13 3.02
CA ASP A 162 34.10 -15.17 1.99
C ASP A 162 32.91 -16.08 2.30
N SER A 163 32.62 -16.32 3.58
CA SER A 163 31.46 -17.09 4.04
C SER A 163 30.11 -16.53 3.56
N TYR A 164 30.02 -15.23 3.28
CA TYR A 164 28.78 -14.56 2.83
C TYR A 164 28.71 -14.38 1.32
N ARG A 165 29.85 -14.45 0.62
CA ARG A 165 29.92 -14.08 -0.81
C ARG A 165 29.05 -14.97 -1.69
N SER A 166 29.00 -16.27 -1.43
CA SER A 166 28.25 -17.22 -2.25
C SER A 166 26.74 -16.92 -2.24
N GLU A 167 26.16 -16.76 -1.05
CA GLU A 167 24.74 -16.45 -0.89
C GLU A 167 24.40 -15.07 -1.45
N PHE A 168 25.26 -14.06 -1.23
CA PHE A 168 25.08 -12.74 -1.81
C PHE A 168 25.10 -12.77 -3.34
N ILE A 169 26.06 -13.47 -3.96
CA ILE A 169 26.15 -13.61 -5.42
C ILE A 169 24.89 -14.27 -5.97
N GLN A 170 24.37 -15.30 -5.30
CA GLN A 170 23.13 -15.97 -5.69
C GLN A 170 21.93 -15.02 -5.61
N LEU A 171 21.78 -14.27 -4.51
CA LEU A 171 20.74 -13.25 -4.37
C LEU A 171 20.81 -12.19 -5.49
N MET A 172 22.00 -11.69 -5.79
CA MET A 172 22.21 -10.69 -6.85
C MET A 172 21.98 -11.24 -8.25
N LYS A 173 22.28 -12.52 -8.48
CA LYS A 173 21.94 -13.21 -9.73
C LYS A 173 20.44 -13.32 -9.88
N GLU A 174 19.72 -13.76 -8.86
CA GLU A 174 18.26 -13.86 -8.88
C GLU A 174 17.59 -12.49 -9.08
N ALA A 175 18.09 -11.45 -8.41
CA ALA A 175 17.61 -10.09 -8.61
C ALA A 175 17.76 -9.63 -10.07
N ARG A 176 18.93 -9.85 -10.67
CA ARG A 176 19.19 -9.53 -12.09
C ARG A 176 18.31 -10.35 -13.03
N ASP A 177 18.14 -11.64 -12.78
CA ASP A 177 17.30 -12.51 -13.60
C ASP A 177 15.83 -12.05 -13.53
N LYS A 178 15.30 -11.71 -12.35
CA LYS A 178 13.95 -11.12 -12.16
C LYS A 178 13.80 -9.77 -12.87
N LEU A 179 14.80 -8.89 -12.81
CA LEU A 179 14.78 -7.60 -13.50
C LEU A 179 14.83 -7.76 -15.03
N ALA A 180 15.57 -8.75 -15.52
CA ALA A 180 15.67 -9.04 -16.94
C ALA A 180 14.50 -9.89 -17.48
N GLU A 181 13.48 -10.17 -16.66
CA GLU A 181 12.35 -11.06 -16.98
C GLU A 181 12.80 -12.46 -17.44
N ARG A 182 13.95 -12.91 -16.95
CA ARG A 182 14.46 -14.23 -17.26
C ARG A 182 13.69 -15.27 -16.45
N PRO A 183 13.35 -16.43 -17.05
CA PRO A 183 12.71 -17.50 -16.32
C PRO A 183 13.60 -18.01 -15.16
N ILE A 184 13.08 -17.93 -13.94
CA ILE A 184 13.75 -18.41 -12.72
C ILE A 184 12.99 -19.59 -12.11
N ILE A 185 13.69 -20.39 -11.31
CA ILE A 185 13.03 -21.38 -10.45
C ILE A 185 12.57 -20.64 -9.20
N ASN A 186 11.26 -20.57 -8.97
CA ASN A 186 10.71 -20.05 -7.73
C ASN A 186 10.46 -21.22 -6.75
N PRO A 187 11.21 -21.34 -5.64
CA PRO A 187 11.06 -22.46 -4.73
C PRO A 187 9.65 -22.59 -4.16
N PHE A 188 9.17 -23.82 -3.98
CA PHE A 188 7.91 -24.07 -3.27
C PHE A 188 8.10 -23.87 -1.76
N SER A 189 7.25 -23.02 -1.17
CA SER A 189 7.14 -22.80 0.28
C SER A 189 5.79 -23.30 0.79
N THR A 190 5.83 -24.31 1.66
CA THR A 190 4.64 -24.85 2.32
C THR A 190 3.90 -23.78 3.11
N ASN A 191 4.65 -22.89 3.78
CA ASN A 191 4.08 -21.81 4.58
C ASN A 191 3.36 -20.77 3.70
N GLU A 192 3.97 -20.37 2.59
CA GLU A 192 3.32 -19.47 1.60
C GLU A 192 2.05 -20.11 1.05
N PHE A 193 2.11 -21.40 0.68
CA PHE A 193 0.98 -22.13 0.13
C PHE A 193 -0.19 -22.22 1.12
N LYS A 194 0.07 -22.66 2.36
CA LYS A 194 -0.95 -22.74 3.43
C LYS A 194 -1.56 -21.38 3.72
N TYR A 195 -0.73 -20.33 3.79
CA TYR A 195 -1.19 -18.96 3.99
C TYR A 195 -2.14 -18.52 2.86
N ARG A 196 -1.75 -18.69 1.59
CA ARG A 196 -2.61 -18.35 0.44
C ARG A 196 -3.89 -19.16 0.43
N LEU A 197 -3.85 -20.43 0.81
CA LEU A 197 -5.04 -21.28 0.90
C LEU A 197 -6.03 -20.82 1.98
N ARG A 198 -5.53 -20.45 3.17
CA ARG A 198 -6.36 -19.89 4.27
C ARG A 198 -7.01 -18.57 3.86
N LYS A 199 -6.26 -17.73 3.16
CA LYS A 199 -6.76 -16.46 2.61
C LYS A 199 -7.93 -16.68 1.64
N ILE A 200 -7.82 -17.64 0.72
CA ILE A 200 -8.92 -17.98 -0.19
C ILE A 200 -10.14 -18.53 0.59
N LYS A 201 -9.93 -19.26 1.68
CA LYS A 201 -11.04 -19.72 2.55
C LYS A 201 -11.83 -18.53 3.12
N GLU A 202 -11.18 -17.45 3.52
CA GLU A 202 -11.85 -16.25 4.04
C GLU A 202 -12.80 -15.66 2.99
N ASP A 203 -12.34 -15.57 1.73
CA ASP A 203 -13.15 -15.07 0.62
C ASP A 203 -14.32 -16.00 0.29
N VAL A 204 -14.07 -17.31 0.20
CA VAL A 204 -15.12 -18.31 -0.03
C VAL A 204 -16.17 -18.31 1.10
N SER A 205 -15.75 -18.04 2.34
CA SER A 205 -16.64 -18.05 3.50
C SER A 205 -17.67 -16.91 3.49
N LYS A 206 -17.40 -15.81 2.78
CA LYS A 206 -18.31 -14.66 2.62
C LYS A 206 -19.59 -15.03 1.86
N ASN A 207 -19.49 -15.95 0.90
CA ASN A 207 -20.62 -16.39 0.07
C ASN A 207 -21.61 -17.34 0.79
N LYS A 208 -21.45 -17.55 2.11
CA LYS A 208 -22.31 -18.35 3.01
C LYS A 208 -22.61 -19.81 2.60
N SER A 209 -22.01 -20.35 1.53
CA SER A 209 -22.22 -21.74 1.10
C SER A 209 -21.60 -22.76 2.06
N LEU A 210 -22.43 -23.57 2.73
CA LEU A 210 -21.97 -24.62 3.64
C LEU A 210 -21.13 -25.69 2.92
N LYS A 211 -21.53 -26.08 1.71
CA LYS A 211 -20.78 -27.05 0.88
C LYS A 211 -19.38 -26.52 0.54
N ALA A 212 -19.27 -25.23 0.20
CA ALA A 212 -17.98 -24.62 -0.13
C ALA A 212 -17.06 -24.56 1.10
N LYS A 213 -17.62 -24.21 2.27
CA LYS A 213 -16.89 -24.25 3.55
C LYS A 213 -16.35 -25.64 3.86
N LYS A 214 -17.15 -26.70 3.67
CA LYS A 214 -16.72 -28.10 3.89
C LYS A 214 -15.55 -28.49 2.96
N VAL A 215 -15.62 -28.11 1.68
CA VAL A 215 -14.52 -28.33 0.71
C VAL A 215 -13.26 -27.61 1.16
N MET A 216 -13.35 -26.34 1.56
CA MET A 216 -12.18 -25.59 2.05
C MET A 216 -11.56 -26.19 3.32
N THR A 217 -12.38 -26.68 4.25
CA THR A 217 -11.88 -27.40 5.43
C THR A 217 -11.10 -28.65 5.02
N LYS A 218 -11.62 -29.45 4.08
CA LYS A 218 -10.94 -30.64 3.56
C LYS A 218 -9.61 -30.29 2.88
N LEU A 219 -9.59 -29.25 2.03
CA LEU A 219 -8.37 -28.78 1.38
C LEU A 219 -7.30 -28.34 2.38
N LEU A 220 -7.70 -27.63 3.45
CA LEU A 220 -6.76 -27.22 4.51
C LEU A 220 -6.22 -28.42 5.30
N MET A 221 -7.08 -29.36 5.69
CA MET A 221 -6.66 -30.57 6.40
C MET A 221 -5.62 -31.38 5.61
N GLU A 222 -5.83 -31.52 4.30
CA GLU A 222 -4.87 -32.21 3.44
C GLU A 222 -3.60 -31.38 3.22
N ALA A 223 -3.72 -30.06 3.08
CA ALA A 223 -2.56 -29.18 2.99
C ALA A 223 -1.71 -29.19 4.27
N ASP A 224 -2.31 -29.41 5.44
CA ASP A 224 -1.59 -29.46 6.72
C ASP A 224 -0.61 -30.62 6.81
N LYS A 225 -0.84 -31.70 6.04
CA LYS A 225 0.06 -32.85 5.90
C LYS A 225 1.34 -32.54 5.11
N LEU A 226 1.44 -31.38 4.46
CA LEU A 226 2.65 -30.99 3.73
C LEU A 226 3.82 -30.77 4.71
N PRO A 227 4.99 -31.40 4.48
CA PRO A 227 6.22 -31.09 5.20
C PRO A 227 6.59 -29.61 5.08
N GLU A 228 7.13 -29.02 6.15
CA GLU A 228 7.49 -27.59 6.17
C GLU A 228 8.64 -27.25 5.21
N LYS A 229 9.65 -28.12 5.16
CA LYS A 229 10.84 -27.95 4.32
C LYS A 229 10.71 -28.73 3.01
N THR A 230 11.04 -28.06 1.91
CA THR A 230 11.11 -28.66 0.57
C THR A 230 12.55 -29.16 0.32
N THR A 231 12.72 -30.48 0.31
CA THR A 231 13.97 -31.19 0.03
C THR A 231 13.75 -32.14 -1.16
N SER A 232 14.81 -32.76 -1.69
CA SER A 232 14.67 -33.78 -2.74
C SER A 232 13.73 -34.92 -2.34
N PHE A 233 13.80 -35.37 -1.08
CA PHE A 233 12.95 -36.42 -0.53
C PHE A 233 11.50 -35.94 -0.28
N THR A 234 11.32 -34.80 0.40
CA THR A 234 9.98 -34.31 0.75
C THR A 234 9.19 -33.81 -0.45
N ARG A 235 9.86 -33.35 -1.52
CA ARG A 235 9.25 -32.87 -2.76
C ARG A 235 8.32 -33.89 -3.40
N ILE A 236 8.67 -35.18 -3.37
CA ILE A 236 7.84 -36.25 -3.95
C ILE A 236 6.50 -36.34 -3.21
N ASN A 237 6.54 -36.31 -1.88
CA ASN A 237 5.34 -36.35 -1.05
C ASN A 237 4.52 -35.06 -1.17
N GLN A 238 5.17 -33.90 -1.18
CA GLN A 238 4.51 -32.62 -1.41
C GLN A 238 3.76 -32.60 -2.76
N LEU A 239 4.38 -33.13 -3.83
CA LEU A 239 3.77 -33.22 -5.16
C LEU A 239 2.55 -34.16 -5.16
N LYS A 240 2.63 -35.30 -4.47
CA LYS A 240 1.48 -36.21 -4.28
C LYS A 240 0.32 -35.51 -3.57
N THR A 241 0.61 -34.80 -2.48
CA THR A 241 -0.40 -34.05 -1.72
C THR A 241 -1.04 -32.95 -2.58
N VAL A 242 -0.26 -32.15 -3.31
CA VAL A 242 -0.79 -31.10 -4.19
C VAL A 242 -1.66 -31.68 -5.30
N ARG A 243 -1.29 -32.83 -5.89
CA ARG A 243 -2.13 -33.54 -6.87
C ARG A 243 -3.43 -34.03 -6.25
N PHE A 244 -3.39 -34.55 -5.03
CA PHE A 244 -4.60 -34.96 -4.31
C PHE A 244 -5.53 -33.77 -4.02
N LEU A 245 -4.98 -32.62 -3.63
CA LEU A 245 -5.74 -31.38 -3.48
C LEU A 245 -6.44 -30.97 -4.79
N LYS A 246 -5.77 -31.13 -5.95
CA LYS A 246 -6.38 -30.86 -7.27
C LYS A 246 -7.58 -31.78 -7.55
N ILE A 247 -7.49 -33.07 -7.19
CA ILE A 247 -8.60 -34.02 -7.33
C ILE A 247 -9.78 -33.62 -6.44
N ILE A 248 -9.51 -33.22 -5.19
CA ILE A 248 -10.55 -32.72 -4.29
C ILE A 248 -11.23 -31.48 -4.90
N LEU A 249 -10.45 -30.54 -5.45
CA LEU A 249 -10.98 -29.33 -6.06
C LEU A 249 -11.85 -29.64 -7.29
N SER A 250 -11.35 -30.44 -8.24
CA SER A 250 -12.03 -30.73 -9.51
C SER A 250 -13.35 -31.47 -9.35
N THR A 251 -13.49 -32.26 -8.28
CA THR A 251 -14.71 -33.00 -7.94
C THR A 251 -15.67 -32.21 -7.06
N SER A 252 -15.34 -30.95 -6.73
CA SER A 252 -16.11 -30.12 -5.81
C SER A 252 -16.92 -29.03 -6.51
N ILE A 253 -17.79 -28.37 -5.74
CA ILE A 253 -18.49 -27.16 -6.21
C ILE A 253 -17.56 -25.96 -6.42
N LEU A 254 -16.30 -26.03 -5.98
CA LEU A 254 -15.30 -24.99 -6.13
C LEU A 254 -14.36 -25.25 -7.33
N LYS A 255 -14.67 -26.23 -8.18
CA LYS A 255 -13.84 -26.61 -9.33
C LYS A 255 -13.46 -25.45 -10.25
N ASP A 256 -14.35 -24.47 -10.40
CA ASP A 256 -14.17 -23.30 -11.26
C ASP A 256 -13.67 -22.07 -10.49
N ASN A 257 -13.27 -22.23 -9.21
CA ASN A 257 -12.70 -21.14 -8.43
C ASN A 257 -11.27 -20.83 -8.93
N GLU A 258 -11.14 -19.77 -9.73
CA GLU A 258 -9.89 -19.38 -10.39
C GLU A 258 -8.72 -19.23 -9.41
N SER A 259 -8.95 -18.65 -8.22
CA SER A 259 -7.91 -18.47 -7.21
C SER A 259 -7.36 -19.79 -6.67
N LEU A 260 -8.22 -20.79 -6.41
CA LEU A 260 -7.79 -22.13 -5.98
C LEU A 260 -7.09 -22.88 -7.11
N VAL A 261 -7.64 -22.82 -8.32
CA VAL A 261 -7.05 -23.46 -9.51
C VAL A 261 -5.65 -22.92 -9.74
N ASN A 262 -5.47 -21.59 -9.76
CA ASN A 262 -4.18 -20.94 -9.95
C ASN A 262 -3.19 -21.26 -8.82
N LEU A 263 -3.65 -21.31 -7.56
CA LEU A 263 -2.79 -21.66 -6.43
C LEU A 263 -2.24 -23.10 -6.54
N LEU A 264 -3.08 -24.06 -6.92
CA LEU A 264 -2.66 -25.46 -7.04
C LEU A 264 -1.79 -25.71 -8.28
N ILE A 265 -2.06 -25.02 -9.39
CA ILE A 265 -1.22 -25.05 -10.58
C ILE A 265 0.16 -24.48 -10.26
N ASP A 266 0.23 -23.29 -9.65
CA ASP A 266 1.49 -22.66 -9.23
C ASP A 266 2.29 -23.56 -8.28
N ALA A 267 1.64 -24.14 -7.27
CA ALA A 267 2.28 -25.09 -6.35
C ALA A 267 2.89 -26.29 -7.07
N GLU A 268 2.16 -26.89 -8.01
CA GLU A 268 2.64 -28.04 -8.78
C GLU A 268 3.84 -27.65 -9.68
N LYS A 269 3.78 -26.52 -10.38
CA LYS A 269 4.87 -26.02 -11.23
C LYS A 269 6.15 -25.78 -10.43
N ARG A 270 6.03 -25.12 -9.27
CA ARG A 270 7.18 -24.86 -8.38
C ARG A 270 7.79 -26.15 -7.83
N LEU A 271 6.96 -27.13 -7.46
CA LEU A 271 7.44 -28.45 -7.01
C LEU A 271 8.14 -29.25 -8.11
N LYS A 272 7.73 -29.07 -9.38
CA LYS A 272 8.41 -29.64 -10.55
C LYS A 272 9.70 -28.89 -10.93
N GLY A 273 9.96 -27.74 -10.34
CA GLY A 273 11.10 -26.89 -10.69
C GLY A 273 10.95 -26.21 -12.05
N GLU A 274 9.71 -26.02 -12.51
CA GLU A 274 9.44 -25.29 -13.75
C GLU A 274 9.91 -23.84 -13.61
N LYS A 275 10.55 -23.32 -14.66
CA LYS A 275 10.99 -21.93 -14.69
C LYS A 275 9.81 -21.02 -14.97
N VAL A 276 9.69 -19.95 -14.19
CA VAL A 276 8.64 -18.94 -14.32
C VAL A 276 9.25 -17.54 -14.40
N ILE A 277 8.59 -16.64 -15.12
CA ILE A 277 8.92 -15.22 -15.08
C ILE A 277 8.32 -14.66 -13.79
N ALA A 278 9.17 -14.27 -12.85
CA ALA A 278 8.76 -13.70 -11.58
C ALA A 278 9.14 -12.22 -11.52
N PRO A 279 8.22 -11.32 -11.13
CA PRO A 279 8.55 -9.91 -11.01
C PRO A 279 9.53 -9.67 -9.86
N PHE A 280 10.43 -8.69 -10.04
CA PHE A 280 11.28 -8.22 -8.95
C PHE A 280 10.44 -7.54 -7.87
N SER A 281 10.64 -7.95 -6.60
CA SER A 281 9.99 -7.34 -5.45
C SER A 281 11.03 -6.71 -4.54
N ARG A 282 10.99 -5.37 -4.42
CA ARG A 282 11.87 -4.61 -3.51
C ARG A 282 11.82 -5.17 -2.09
N LYS A 283 10.62 -5.42 -1.56
CA LYS A 283 10.43 -5.88 -0.17
C LYS A 283 11.04 -7.27 0.04
N ALA A 284 10.82 -8.19 -0.91
CA ALA A 284 11.42 -9.52 -0.84
C ALA A 284 12.94 -9.44 -0.92
N PHE A 285 13.48 -8.66 -1.86
CA PHE A 285 14.92 -8.48 -2.02
C PHE A 285 15.59 -7.93 -0.76
N ILE A 286 15.05 -6.87 -0.13
CA ILE A 286 15.62 -6.30 1.09
C ILE A 286 15.57 -7.32 2.25
N TYR A 287 14.49 -8.08 2.35
CA TYR A 287 14.36 -9.13 3.35
C TYR A 287 15.37 -10.26 3.14
N ASP A 288 15.53 -10.73 1.90
CA ASP A 288 16.49 -11.77 1.56
C ASP A 288 17.93 -11.26 1.76
N LEU A 289 18.22 -10.00 1.43
CA LEU A 289 19.50 -9.37 1.73
C LEU A 289 19.77 -9.34 3.24
N ALA A 290 18.79 -8.89 4.04
CA ALA A 290 18.91 -8.81 5.49
C ALA A 290 19.19 -10.18 6.13
N LYS A 291 18.64 -11.26 5.56
CA LYS A 291 18.96 -12.64 5.96
C LYS A 291 20.38 -13.03 5.63
N VAL A 292 20.81 -12.79 4.40
CA VAL A 292 22.18 -13.10 3.95
C VAL A 292 23.20 -12.45 4.88
N ILE A 293 22.98 -11.21 5.32
CA ILE A 293 23.90 -10.46 6.18
C ILE A 293 23.48 -10.43 7.66
N GLU A 294 22.59 -11.34 8.10
CA GLU A 294 21.97 -11.30 9.43
C GLU A 294 23.03 -11.30 10.55
N TYR A 295 23.99 -12.21 10.46
CA TYR A 295 25.06 -12.41 11.44
C TYR A 295 26.39 -11.74 11.04
N LEU A 296 26.37 -10.80 10.10
CA LEU A 296 27.59 -10.10 9.66
C LEU A 296 28.23 -9.35 10.86
N PRO A 297 29.50 -9.64 11.23
CA PRO A 297 30.14 -8.98 12.37
C PRO A 297 30.33 -7.47 12.19
N ASP A 298 30.61 -7.03 10.97
CA ASP A 298 30.72 -5.61 10.63
C ASP A 298 29.33 -4.96 10.54
N LYS A 299 28.91 -4.36 11.66
CA LYS A 299 27.63 -3.65 11.78
C LYS A 299 27.53 -2.44 10.86
N LYS A 300 28.64 -1.74 10.59
CA LYS A 300 28.63 -0.53 9.73
C LYS A 300 28.43 -0.94 8.28
N LEU A 301 29.11 -1.99 7.82
CA LEU A 301 28.89 -2.54 6.49
C LEU A 301 27.45 -3.05 6.34
N LYS A 302 26.94 -3.79 7.34
CA LYS A 302 25.55 -4.28 7.37
C LYS A 302 24.55 -3.13 7.20
N GLU A 303 24.67 -2.09 8.00
CA GLU A 303 23.79 -0.91 7.96
C GLU A 303 23.86 -0.22 6.59
N LYS A 304 25.08 0.04 6.09
CA LYS A 304 25.29 0.67 4.78
C LYS A 304 24.69 -0.14 3.63
N MET A 305 24.77 -1.47 3.67
CA MET A 305 24.14 -2.33 2.66
C MET A 305 22.61 -2.24 2.71
N LEU A 306 22.01 -2.26 3.91
CA LEU A 306 20.56 -2.13 4.06
C LEU A 306 20.08 -0.74 3.62
N GLU A 307 20.73 0.35 4.06
CA GLU A 307 20.43 1.72 3.63
C GLU A 307 20.56 1.88 2.10
N THR A 308 21.55 1.24 1.49
CA THR A 308 21.71 1.25 0.03
C THR A 308 20.55 0.53 -0.64
N ALA A 309 20.16 -0.65 -0.16
CA ALA A 309 19.02 -1.39 -0.70
C ALA A 309 17.68 -0.66 -0.47
N GLU A 310 17.53 0.10 0.61
CA GLU A 310 16.35 0.91 0.88
C GLU A 310 16.12 2.03 -0.14
N LYS A 311 17.17 2.49 -0.82
CA LYS A 311 17.05 3.48 -1.91
C LYS A 311 16.33 2.93 -3.14
N LEU A 312 16.08 1.62 -3.22
CA LEU A 312 15.33 1.01 -4.33
C LEU A 312 13.95 1.70 -4.47
N PRO A 313 13.51 2.04 -5.69
CA PRO A 313 12.30 2.82 -5.90
C PRO A 313 11.05 2.19 -5.27
N THR A 314 10.24 3.00 -4.61
CA THR A 314 8.92 2.60 -4.09
C THR A 314 7.80 3.11 -4.98
N SER A 315 6.65 2.43 -5.00
CA SER A 315 5.47 2.90 -5.73
C SER A 315 4.91 4.23 -5.22
N ARG A 316 5.36 4.69 -4.05
CA ARG A 316 4.93 5.96 -3.46
C ARG A 316 5.61 7.17 -4.09
N GLU A 317 6.87 7.00 -4.52
CA GLU A 317 7.72 8.10 -4.98
C GLU A 317 8.19 7.95 -6.43
N ASN A 318 7.90 6.81 -7.06
CA ASN A 318 8.33 6.49 -8.40
C ASN A 318 7.16 5.96 -9.25
N VAL A 319 6.83 6.69 -10.31
CA VAL A 319 5.74 6.38 -11.24
C VAL A 319 5.95 5.02 -11.91
N SER A 320 7.17 4.71 -12.34
CA SER A 320 7.48 3.44 -12.97
C SER A 320 7.25 2.26 -12.00
N ALA A 321 7.64 2.42 -10.74
CA ALA A 321 7.36 1.45 -9.68
C ALA A 321 5.87 1.33 -9.39
N TYR A 322 5.10 2.42 -9.46
CA TYR A 322 3.64 2.41 -9.34
C TYR A 322 3.02 1.60 -10.48
N VAL A 323 3.31 1.95 -11.73
CA VAL A 323 2.79 1.26 -12.93
C VAL A 323 3.11 -0.24 -12.86
N MET A 324 4.37 -0.61 -12.62
CA MET A 324 4.77 -2.02 -12.57
C MET A 324 4.12 -2.81 -11.43
N LYS A 325 3.91 -2.17 -10.27
CA LYS A 325 3.24 -2.81 -9.12
C LYS A 325 1.78 -3.13 -9.42
N TYR A 326 1.11 -2.29 -10.21
CA TYR A 326 -0.32 -2.37 -10.47
C TYR A 326 -0.66 -2.87 -11.89
N ALA A 327 0.33 -3.18 -12.73
CA ALA A 327 0.14 -3.57 -14.14
C ALA A 327 -0.79 -4.78 -14.34
N ASN A 328 -0.76 -5.74 -13.41
CA ASN A 328 -1.58 -6.96 -13.49
C ASN A 328 -2.77 -6.95 -12.52
N GLU A 329 -3.11 -5.77 -11.97
CA GLU A 329 -4.22 -5.62 -11.04
C GLU A 329 -5.50 -5.20 -11.76
N PRO A 330 -6.69 -5.52 -11.22
CA PRO A 330 -7.95 -5.09 -11.82
C PRO A 330 -8.14 -3.57 -11.72
N SER A 331 -8.86 -2.99 -12.67
CA SER A 331 -9.10 -1.54 -12.79
C SER A 331 -9.56 -0.91 -11.47
N GLU A 332 -10.48 -1.56 -10.75
CA GLU A 332 -10.96 -1.12 -9.44
C GLU A 332 -9.84 -0.89 -8.43
N LYS A 333 -8.88 -1.81 -8.35
CA LYS A 333 -7.77 -1.74 -7.40
C LYS A 333 -6.79 -0.65 -7.79
N ILE A 334 -6.57 -0.44 -9.09
CA ILE A 334 -5.71 0.61 -9.61
C ILE A 334 -6.28 1.98 -9.23
N ILE A 335 -7.56 2.21 -9.51
CA ILE A 335 -8.25 3.47 -9.20
C ILE A 335 -8.42 3.67 -7.70
N TYR A 336 -8.78 2.63 -6.95
CA TYR A 336 -8.83 2.73 -5.51
C TYR A 336 -7.47 3.14 -4.92
N ARG A 337 -6.35 2.59 -5.43
CA ARG A 337 -5.01 2.96 -4.96
C ARG A 337 -4.58 4.35 -5.39
N LEU A 338 -5.13 4.86 -6.48
CA LEU A 338 -4.96 6.25 -6.91
C LEU A 338 -5.62 7.23 -5.91
N LEU A 339 -6.82 6.89 -5.42
CA LEU A 339 -7.62 7.76 -4.53
C LEU A 339 -7.31 7.55 -3.05
N TRP A 340 -6.95 6.33 -2.65
CA TRP A 340 -6.74 5.91 -1.26
C TRP A 340 -5.88 6.85 -0.42
N PRO A 341 -4.75 7.39 -0.92
CA PRO A 341 -3.89 8.26 -0.13
C PRO A 341 -4.60 9.46 0.48
N SER A 342 -5.55 10.02 -0.26
CA SER A 342 -6.25 11.26 0.10
C SER A 342 -7.66 11.00 0.64
N MET A 343 -8.07 9.74 0.77
CA MET A 343 -9.33 9.41 1.44
C MET A 343 -9.30 9.84 2.89
N ALA A 344 -10.42 10.34 3.39
CA ALA A 344 -10.58 10.75 4.76
C ALA A 344 -10.45 9.55 5.71
N SER A 345 -9.75 9.78 6.81
CA SER A 345 -9.60 8.86 7.92
C SER A 345 -9.71 9.65 9.23
N ILE A 346 -10.07 8.94 10.29
CA ILE A 346 -10.10 9.50 11.64
C ILE A 346 -8.74 9.25 12.26
N GLU A 347 -8.14 10.33 12.73
CA GLU A 347 -6.88 10.36 13.45
C GLU A 347 -7.15 10.44 14.95
N HIS A 348 -6.48 9.62 15.75
CA HIS A 348 -6.35 9.88 17.19
C HIS A 348 -5.18 10.83 17.40
N ILE A 349 -5.44 12.07 17.81
CA ILE A 349 -4.40 13.09 17.97
C ILE A 349 -3.38 12.60 19.00
N TYR A 350 -3.83 12.17 20.17
CA TYR A 350 -3.07 11.29 21.06
C TYR A 350 -3.30 9.82 20.69
N PRO A 351 -2.26 9.06 20.24
CA PRO A 351 -2.46 7.72 19.70
C PRO A 351 -3.10 6.74 20.69
N ARG A 352 -4.06 5.95 20.20
CA ARG A 352 -4.75 4.93 21.02
C ARG A 352 -3.80 3.89 21.62
N SER A 353 -2.75 3.49 20.89
CA SER A 353 -1.72 2.56 21.39
C SER A 353 -0.92 3.12 22.57
N CYS A 354 -0.95 4.43 22.78
CA CYS A 354 -0.32 5.11 23.90
C CYS A 354 -1.30 5.43 25.04
N GLY A 355 -2.56 5.01 24.95
CA GLY A 355 -3.60 5.30 25.95
C GLY A 355 -4.55 6.43 25.56
N GLY A 356 -4.48 6.92 24.31
CA GLY A 356 -5.42 7.91 23.80
C GLY A 356 -6.87 7.48 23.87
N VAL A 357 -7.71 8.38 24.37
CA VAL A 357 -9.15 8.16 24.52
C VAL A 357 -9.80 7.96 23.15
N ASP A 358 -10.74 7.04 23.07
CA ASP A 358 -11.51 6.73 21.86
C ASP A 358 -12.76 7.63 21.81
N ASP A 359 -12.55 8.94 21.85
CA ASP A 359 -13.60 9.96 21.93
C ASP A 359 -13.38 11.10 20.91
N ILE A 360 -14.47 11.79 20.54
CA ILE A 360 -14.46 12.86 19.53
C ILE A 360 -13.51 14.01 19.90
N SER A 361 -13.34 14.30 21.19
CA SER A 361 -12.39 15.29 21.71
C SER A 361 -10.92 15.01 21.30
N ASN A 362 -10.58 13.74 21.07
CA ASN A 362 -9.25 13.29 20.64
C ASN A 362 -9.19 12.95 19.14
N PHE A 363 -10.22 13.28 18.36
CA PHE A 363 -10.27 12.96 16.94
C PHE A 363 -9.94 14.15 16.05
N GLY A 364 -9.23 13.87 14.96
CA GLY A 364 -9.00 14.79 13.86
C GLY A 364 -9.27 14.14 12.50
N GLY A 365 -9.50 14.97 11.50
CA GLY A 365 -9.59 14.55 10.11
C GLY A 365 -8.21 14.49 9.46
N ALA A 366 -7.79 13.32 9.00
CA ALA A 366 -6.54 13.16 8.27
C ALA A 366 -6.71 12.33 6.99
N CYS A 367 -5.94 12.66 5.95
CA CYS A 367 -5.79 11.78 4.80
C CYS A 367 -5.24 10.42 5.24
N THR A 368 -5.72 9.33 4.63
CA THR A 368 -5.37 7.96 5.03
C THR A 368 -3.86 7.71 4.95
N ARG A 369 -3.16 8.31 3.98
CA ARG A 369 -1.70 8.24 3.89
C ARG A 369 -1.04 8.87 5.12
N GLU A 370 -1.49 10.05 5.54
CA GLU A 370 -0.86 10.78 6.64
C GLU A 370 -1.04 10.09 7.97
N ASN A 371 -2.24 9.59 8.23
CA ASN A 371 -2.54 8.76 9.40
C ASN A 371 -1.69 7.47 9.39
N SER A 372 -1.65 6.77 8.26
CA SER A 372 -0.85 5.53 8.12
C SER A 372 0.65 5.75 8.30
N ASP A 373 1.16 6.91 7.91
CA ASP A 373 2.57 7.26 8.04
C ASP A 373 2.94 7.68 9.46
N ARG A 374 2.04 8.42 10.13
CA ARG A 374 2.27 8.85 11.52
C ARG A 374 2.30 7.66 12.46
N LYS A 375 1.39 6.68 12.30
CA LYS A 375 1.26 5.53 13.21
C LYS A 375 1.07 5.99 14.67
N SER A 376 2.09 5.81 15.50
CA SER A 376 2.12 6.21 16.92
C SER A 376 3.23 7.24 17.21
N ILE A 377 3.74 7.91 16.17
CA ILE A 377 4.69 9.01 16.34
C ILE A 377 4.02 10.12 17.14
N ASP A 378 4.70 10.57 18.19
CA ASP A 378 4.28 11.69 19.04
C ASP A 378 3.92 12.93 18.21
N PHE A 379 2.92 13.69 18.64
CA PHE A 379 2.43 14.84 17.87
C PHE A 379 3.49 15.93 17.68
N THR A 380 4.37 16.16 18.66
CA THR A 380 5.47 17.13 18.53
C THR A 380 6.50 16.70 17.49
N GLU A 381 6.82 15.41 17.43
CA GLU A 381 7.71 14.85 16.41
C GLU A 381 7.04 14.90 15.03
N GLN A 382 5.73 14.64 14.96
CA GLN A 382 4.97 14.78 13.72
C GLN A 382 5.01 16.21 13.18
N ILE A 383 4.90 17.23 14.03
CA ILE A 383 5.03 18.65 13.64
C ILE A 383 6.42 18.92 13.06
N LYS A 384 7.49 18.36 13.63
CA LYS A 384 8.85 18.51 13.08
C LYS A 384 8.98 17.89 11.69
N LEU A 385 8.34 16.74 11.47
CA LEU A 385 8.33 16.05 10.17
C LEU A 385 7.44 16.77 9.15
N LYS A 386 6.38 17.44 9.62
CA LYS A 386 5.43 18.21 8.82
C LYS A 386 5.21 19.59 9.40
N PRO A 387 6.13 20.54 9.16
CA PRO A 387 6.05 21.88 9.75
C PRO A 387 4.77 22.65 9.40
N GLU A 388 4.17 22.36 8.25
CA GLU A 388 2.89 22.96 7.80
C GLU A 388 1.66 22.52 8.61
N THR A 389 1.81 21.56 9.52
CA THR A 389 0.70 21.05 10.36
C THR A 389 -0.01 22.20 11.09
N LYS A 390 0.71 23.20 11.59
CA LYS A 390 0.11 24.38 12.25
C LYS A 390 -0.91 25.08 11.34
N TYR A 391 -0.50 25.39 10.12
CA TYR A 391 -1.35 26.09 9.15
C TYR A 391 -2.51 25.21 8.67
N ASN A 392 -2.27 23.92 8.49
CA ASN A 392 -3.29 22.97 8.04
C ASN A 392 -4.33 22.65 9.13
N CYS A 393 -3.93 22.62 10.41
CA CYS A 393 -4.87 22.55 11.54
C CYS A 393 -5.76 23.80 11.60
N GLN A 394 -5.23 24.99 11.31
CA GLN A 394 -6.07 26.20 11.23
C GLN A 394 -7.09 26.10 10.11
N LYS A 395 -6.68 25.70 8.89
CA LYS A 395 -7.62 25.44 7.78
C LYS A 395 -8.70 24.44 8.13
N TYR A 396 -8.33 23.39 8.87
CA TYR A 396 -9.27 22.38 9.33
C TYR A 396 -10.32 22.97 10.25
N VAL A 397 -9.90 23.72 11.26
CA VAL A 397 -10.80 24.40 12.20
C VAL A 397 -11.64 25.46 11.52
N ASP A 398 -11.07 26.28 10.64
CA ASP A 398 -11.81 27.27 9.85
C ASP A 398 -12.95 26.61 9.07
N ARG A 399 -12.68 25.47 8.42
CA ARG A 399 -13.73 24.73 7.71
C ARG A 399 -14.78 24.14 8.65
N LEU A 400 -14.41 23.69 9.85
CA LEU A 400 -15.39 23.24 10.85
C LEU A 400 -16.30 24.40 11.32
N ILE A 401 -15.73 25.59 11.53
CA ILE A 401 -16.49 26.80 11.88
C ILE A 401 -17.48 27.15 10.77
N GLU A 402 -17.04 27.14 9.51
CA GLU A 402 -17.93 27.35 8.36
C GLU A 402 -19.10 26.36 8.36
N LEU A 403 -18.82 25.07 8.54
CA LEU A 403 -19.85 24.02 8.58
C LEU A 403 -20.82 24.20 9.75
N ALA A 404 -20.34 24.63 10.91
CA ALA A 404 -21.20 24.93 12.05
C ALA A 404 -22.14 26.11 11.71
N LYS A 405 -21.63 27.19 11.12
CA LYS A 405 -22.43 28.35 10.69
C LYS A 405 -23.41 28.03 9.56
N GLU A 406 -23.07 27.09 8.68
CA GLU A 406 -23.95 26.56 7.63
C GLU A 406 -25.09 25.69 8.21
N GLY A 407 -25.11 25.40 9.51
CA GLY A 407 -26.12 24.56 10.18
C GLY A 407 -25.88 23.05 10.05
N ILE A 408 -24.74 22.64 9.47
CA ILE A 408 -24.41 21.22 9.23
C ILE A 408 -24.17 20.47 10.54
N PHE A 409 -23.64 21.14 11.57
CA PHE A 409 -23.47 20.53 12.89
C PHE A 409 -24.81 20.17 13.52
N ASP A 410 -25.80 21.05 13.44
CA ASP A 410 -27.15 20.81 13.94
C ASP A 410 -27.83 19.68 13.15
N GLU A 411 -27.71 19.66 11.82
CA GLU A 411 -28.25 18.61 10.94
C GLU A 411 -27.81 17.20 11.38
N TYR A 412 -26.55 17.06 11.79
CA TYR A 412 -25.97 15.77 12.20
C TYR A 412 -25.83 15.61 13.72
N ASN A 413 -26.41 16.50 14.51
CA ASN A 413 -26.35 16.49 15.98
C ASN A 413 -24.90 16.42 16.50
N ILE A 414 -24.03 17.27 15.96
CA ILE A 414 -22.63 17.42 16.36
C ILE A 414 -22.54 18.64 17.28
N ASP A 415 -22.02 18.46 18.49
CA ASP A 415 -21.86 19.56 19.44
C ASP A 415 -20.76 20.51 18.94
N ILE A 416 -21.05 21.81 18.94
CA ILE A 416 -20.11 22.86 18.55
C ILE A 416 -18.86 22.87 19.44
N LYS A 417 -18.97 22.37 20.68
CA LYS A 417 -17.84 22.16 21.61
C LYS A 417 -16.73 21.29 21.02
N TYR A 418 -17.02 20.44 20.03
CA TYR A 418 -15.99 19.70 19.33
C TYR A 418 -14.88 20.61 18.75
N ILE A 419 -15.23 21.81 18.29
CA ILE A 419 -14.25 22.76 17.74
C ILE A 419 -13.31 23.27 18.85
N GLU A 420 -13.87 23.55 20.03
CA GLU A 420 -13.12 23.98 21.22
C GLU A 420 -12.23 22.84 21.75
N GLU A 421 -12.77 21.63 21.85
CA GLU A 421 -12.04 20.44 22.29
C GLU A 421 -10.90 20.09 21.34
N PHE A 422 -11.14 20.12 20.02
CA PHE A 422 -10.09 19.91 19.02
C PHE A 422 -8.95 20.92 19.18
N LYS A 423 -9.27 22.20 19.36
CA LYS A 423 -8.28 23.25 19.62
C LYS A 423 -7.46 22.93 20.88
N ASN A 424 -8.11 22.55 21.97
CA ASN A 424 -7.45 22.27 23.24
C ASN A 424 -6.53 21.04 23.12
N THR A 425 -7.02 19.94 22.55
CA THR A 425 -6.22 18.73 22.32
C THR A 425 -5.01 19.01 21.43
N VAL A 426 -5.17 19.77 20.35
CA VAL A 426 -4.03 20.17 19.49
C VAL A 426 -3.04 21.04 20.25
N TYR A 427 -3.51 21.97 21.09
CA TYR A 427 -2.64 22.80 21.92
C TYR A 427 -1.84 21.98 22.93
N GLU A 428 -2.50 21.06 23.64
CA GLU A 428 -1.87 20.16 24.63
C GLU A 428 -0.85 19.23 23.98
N GLU A 429 -1.26 18.48 22.95
CA GLU A 429 -0.41 17.50 22.27
C GLU A 429 0.75 18.16 21.50
N SER A 430 0.59 19.42 21.09
CA SER A 430 1.68 20.21 20.50
C SER A 430 2.57 20.89 21.54
N GLN A 431 2.33 20.73 22.84
CA GLN A 431 3.03 21.42 23.93
C GLN A 431 3.00 22.94 23.76
N GLY A 432 1.85 23.47 23.33
CA GLY A 432 1.60 24.90 23.14
C GLY A 432 2.14 25.50 21.85
N VAL A 433 2.79 24.71 20.98
CA VAL A 433 3.34 25.19 19.70
C VAL A 433 2.23 25.62 18.73
N ILE A 434 1.10 24.91 18.73
CA ILE A 434 -0.06 25.20 17.90
C ILE A 434 -1.17 25.75 18.78
N CYS A 435 -1.46 27.03 18.63
CA CYS A 435 -2.65 27.68 19.20
C CYS A 435 -3.57 28.08 18.05
N LEU A 436 -4.73 27.42 17.96
CA LEU A 436 -5.70 27.65 16.89
C LEU A 436 -6.63 28.82 17.24
N ASP A 437 -6.90 29.65 16.24
CA ASP A 437 -7.86 30.74 16.35
C ASP A 437 -9.27 30.22 16.04
N ILE A 438 -10.19 30.49 16.96
CA ILE A 438 -11.62 30.13 16.83
C ILE A 438 -12.53 31.34 17.06
N SER A 439 -12.00 32.58 17.04
CA SER A 439 -12.80 33.78 17.29
C SER A 439 -14.04 33.85 16.40
N LYS A 440 -13.87 33.46 15.12
CA LYS A 440 -14.92 33.38 14.12
C LYS A 440 -16.08 32.48 14.52
N LEU A 441 -15.93 31.56 15.48
CA LEU A 441 -17.02 30.71 15.95
C LEU A 441 -18.12 31.51 16.65
N TYR A 442 -17.76 32.62 17.29
CA TYR A 442 -18.65 33.43 18.12
C TYR A 442 -19.08 34.76 17.45
N GLU A 443 -18.62 35.00 16.21
CA GLU A 443 -19.09 36.06 15.32
C GLU A 443 -20.38 35.63 14.61
#